data_AF-A0A9R1UU37-F1
#
_entry.id   AF-A0A9R1UU37-F1
#
_cell.length_a   1.000
_cell.length_b   1.000
_cell.length_c   1.000
_cell.angle_alpha   90.00
_cell.angle_beta   90.00
_cell.angle_gamma   90.00
#
_symmetry.space_group_name_H-M   'P 1'
#
loop_
_entity.id
_entity.type
_entity.pdbx_description
1 polymer ?
#
loop_
_entity_poly.entity_id
_entity_poly.type
_entity_poly.pdbx_seq_one_letter_code
_entity_poly.pdbx_strand_id
1 'polypeptide(L)'
;MSKTLRVLNAVRSPETGIPLSIHQYKLLTPSVLIGRLVNAHQHLLALRISDYLGMNQEVVIMHWACSKLTVSSAVPDVTLLEILLDKLKLCRSISYAAVAAHADQSGRRKLAAMLVEHEPLSSKQVPLLLGIGEEDTALTKATESGDTDLVYLVLFHIWQKRPALELFGMIQARPIARDLFIRYARCYKHEFLKDFFLSTGQLHDVAYLLWKESWELAKNPMASRGSPLHTPRMKLIEKAQNLFAETKEHVFESKAAEEHARLLRMQHELEVSTKQPIFVDSSISDTIRTCIVLGNHRAALRVKTEFKVKDESLTN
;
A
#
# COMPACT_ATOMS: atom_id res chain seq x y z
N MET A 1 -7.98 1.00 -55.33
CA MET A 1 -9.19 1.79 -55.68
C MET A 1 -10.51 1.04 -55.46
N SER A 2 -10.58 -0.27 -55.73
CA SER A 2 -11.79 -1.09 -55.51
C SER A 2 -12.26 -1.13 -54.04
N LYS A 3 -11.32 -1.16 -53.07
CA LYS A 3 -11.66 -1.14 -51.64
C LYS A 3 -12.43 0.13 -51.24
N THR A 4 -11.93 1.29 -51.66
CA THR A 4 -12.52 2.61 -51.37
C THR A 4 -13.92 2.77 -51.99
N LEU A 5 -14.12 2.28 -53.22
CA LEU A 5 -15.43 2.34 -53.89
C LEU A 5 -16.48 1.48 -53.18
N ARG A 6 -16.11 0.29 -52.69
CA ARG A 6 -17.01 -0.57 -51.92
C ARG A 6 -17.42 0.06 -50.59
N VAL A 7 -16.47 0.67 -49.87
CA VAL A 7 -16.75 1.40 -48.63
C VAL A 7 -17.69 2.58 -48.89
N LEU A 8 -17.44 3.35 -49.95
CA LEU A 8 -18.30 4.47 -50.33
C LEU A 8 -19.70 4.03 -50.73
N ASN A 9 -19.84 2.93 -51.48
CA ASN A 9 -21.16 2.41 -51.84
C ASN A 9 -21.94 1.93 -50.61
N ALA A 10 -21.28 1.27 -49.66
CA ALA A 10 -21.92 0.86 -48.41
C ALA A 10 -22.41 2.06 -47.58
N VAL A 11 -21.63 3.14 -47.53
CA VAL A 11 -21.92 4.35 -46.75
C VAL A 11 -22.94 5.28 -47.43
N ARG A 12 -23.04 5.22 -48.76
CA ARG A 12 -24.06 5.92 -49.56
C ARG A 12 -25.39 5.18 -49.63
N SER A 13 -25.49 3.98 -49.06
CA SER A 13 -26.76 3.27 -48.99
C SER A 13 -27.81 4.14 -48.28
N PRO A 14 -29.09 4.07 -48.70
CA PRO A 14 -30.13 4.93 -48.13
C PRO A 14 -30.34 4.70 -46.63
N GLU A 15 -29.96 3.52 -46.12
CA GLU A 15 -30.03 3.15 -44.71
C GLU A 15 -28.97 3.87 -43.85
N THR A 16 -27.78 4.13 -44.40
CA THR A 16 -26.69 4.84 -43.70
C THR A 16 -26.74 6.35 -43.92
N GLY A 17 -27.19 6.80 -45.10
CA GLY A 17 -27.51 8.21 -45.35
C GLY A 17 -26.33 9.18 -45.36
N ILE A 18 -25.08 8.74 -45.57
CA ILE A 18 -23.91 9.62 -45.61
C ILE A 18 -23.44 9.82 -47.06
N PRO A 19 -23.82 10.93 -47.73
CA PRO A 19 -23.37 11.22 -49.09
C PRO A 19 -21.93 11.73 -49.08
N LEU A 20 -20.97 10.82 -49.27
CA LEU A 20 -19.54 11.13 -49.34
C LEU A 20 -18.99 11.03 -50.77
N SER A 21 -18.30 12.07 -51.24
CA SER A 21 -17.49 12.00 -52.47
C SER A 21 -16.14 11.32 -52.23
N ILE A 22 -15.48 10.83 -53.28
CA ILE A 22 -14.13 10.24 -53.18
C ILE A 22 -13.11 11.24 -52.63
N HIS A 23 -13.19 12.51 -53.04
CA HIS A 23 -12.27 13.55 -52.59
C HIS A 23 -12.48 13.86 -51.11
N GLN A 24 -13.74 13.94 -50.68
CA GLN A 24 -14.07 14.11 -49.27
C GLN A 24 -13.62 12.92 -48.41
N TYR A 25 -13.79 11.69 -48.89
CA TYR A 25 -13.31 10.50 -48.17
C TYR A 25 -11.79 10.49 -47.98
N LYS A 26 -11.03 10.91 -48.99
CA LYS A 26 -9.57 11.03 -48.90
C LYS A 26 -9.14 12.09 -47.88
N LEU A 27 -9.85 13.23 -47.82
CA LEU A 27 -9.57 14.30 -46.86
C LEU A 27 -10.00 13.95 -45.43
N LEU A 28 -11.17 13.32 -45.28
CA LEU A 28 -11.74 12.96 -43.98
C LEU A 28 -10.94 11.85 -43.31
N THR A 29 -10.32 10.97 -44.10
CA THR A 29 -9.68 9.72 -43.70
C THR A 29 -10.66 8.64 -43.21
N PRO A 30 -10.30 7.34 -43.35
CA PRO A 30 -11.19 6.24 -42.98
C PRO A 30 -11.50 6.16 -41.47
N SER A 31 -10.60 6.60 -40.61
CA SER A 31 -10.78 6.60 -39.15
C SER A 31 -11.91 7.52 -38.71
N VAL A 32 -11.98 8.73 -39.26
CA VAL A 32 -13.05 9.70 -38.94
C VAL A 32 -14.39 9.21 -39.47
N LEU A 33 -14.42 8.54 -40.62
CA LEU A 33 -15.64 7.91 -41.12
C LEU A 33 -16.15 6.84 -40.17
N ILE A 34 -15.27 5.96 -39.69
CA ILE A 34 -15.64 4.94 -38.69
C ILE A 34 -16.19 5.60 -37.43
N GLY A 35 -15.55 6.66 -36.93
CA GLY A 35 -16.06 7.43 -35.78
C GLY A 35 -17.47 8.01 -36.02
N ARG A 36 -17.75 8.54 -37.21
CA ARG A 36 -19.10 9.03 -37.55
C ARG A 36 -20.14 7.92 -37.61
N LEU A 37 -19.79 6.76 -38.17
CA LEU A 37 -20.67 5.60 -38.23
C LEU A 37 -20.96 5.05 -36.83
N VAL A 38 -19.96 5.06 -35.95
CA VAL A 38 -20.09 4.67 -34.54
C VAL A 38 -21.04 5.64 -33.80
N ASN A 39 -20.89 6.95 -34.00
CA ASN A 39 -21.78 7.96 -33.41
C ASN A 39 -23.22 7.87 -33.95
N ALA A 40 -23.41 7.37 -35.18
CA ALA A 40 -24.72 7.11 -35.77
C ALA A 40 -25.33 5.76 -35.34
N HIS A 41 -24.73 5.07 -34.36
CA HIS A 41 -25.10 3.72 -33.89
C HIS A 41 -25.05 2.61 -34.96
N GLN A 42 -24.38 2.84 -36.09
CA GLN A 42 -24.20 1.87 -37.19
C GLN A 42 -22.98 0.97 -36.95
N HIS A 43 -22.95 0.30 -35.80
CA HIS A 43 -21.78 -0.46 -35.31
C HIS A 43 -21.42 -1.65 -36.20
N LEU A 44 -22.40 -2.38 -36.77
CA LEU A 44 -22.14 -3.53 -37.63
C LEU A 44 -21.44 -3.12 -38.94
N LEU A 45 -21.88 -2.03 -39.55
CA LEU A 45 -21.28 -1.50 -40.77
C LEU A 45 -19.89 -0.93 -40.49
N ALA A 46 -19.72 -0.21 -39.38
CA ALA A 46 -18.42 0.26 -38.92
C ALA A 46 -17.41 -0.89 -38.70
N LEU A 47 -17.84 -2.01 -38.10
CA LEU A 47 -17.00 -3.18 -37.86
C LEU A 47 -16.60 -3.85 -39.17
N ARG A 48 -17.54 -4.07 -40.09
CA ARG A 48 -17.25 -4.66 -41.41
C ARG A 48 -16.30 -3.80 -42.25
N ILE A 49 -16.46 -2.47 -42.20
CA ILE A 49 -15.56 -1.54 -42.88
C ILE A 49 -14.17 -1.57 -42.24
N SER A 50 -14.09 -1.61 -40.91
CA SER A 50 -12.82 -1.66 -40.17
C SER A 50 -12.06 -2.94 -40.49
N ASP A 51 -12.74 -4.09 -40.49
CA ASP A 51 -12.17 -5.39 -40.86
C ASP A 51 -11.68 -5.40 -42.32
N TYR A 52 -12.50 -4.90 -43.24
CA TYR A 52 -12.16 -4.84 -44.67
C TYR A 52 -10.96 -3.93 -44.98
N LEU A 53 -10.77 -2.89 -44.17
CA LEU A 53 -9.65 -1.95 -44.25
C LEU A 53 -8.44 -2.37 -43.39
N GLY A 54 -8.56 -3.43 -42.58
CA GLY A 54 -7.51 -3.88 -41.65
C GLY A 54 -7.22 -2.89 -40.52
N MET A 55 -8.21 -2.11 -40.09
CA MET A 55 -8.09 -1.11 -39.03
C MET A 55 -8.44 -1.69 -37.66
N ASN A 56 -7.99 -1.03 -36.59
CA ASN A 56 -8.30 -1.43 -35.22
C ASN A 56 -9.81 -1.37 -34.95
N GLN A 57 -10.39 -2.49 -34.54
CA GLN A 57 -11.82 -2.67 -34.27
C GLN A 57 -12.20 -2.34 -32.82
N GLU A 58 -11.22 -2.16 -31.92
CA GLU A 58 -11.43 -1.91 -30.49
C GLU A 58 -12.37 -0.72 -30.24
N VAL A 59 -12.17 0.40 -30.96
CA VAL A 59 -12.96 1.63 -30.76
C VAL A 59 -14.45 1.39 -31.08
N VAL A 60 -14.73 0.61 -32.14
CA VAL A 60 -16.09 0.30 -32.57
C VAL A 60 -16.79 -0.59 -31.54
N ILE A 61 -16.10 -1.62 -31.06
CA ILE A 61 -16.66 -2.59 -30.13
C ILE A 61 -16.83 -1.99 -28.73
N MET A 62 -15.87 -1.18 -28.27
CA MET A 62 -15.98 -0.46 -27.01
C MET A 62 -17.17 0.48 -27.01
N HIS A 63 -17.34 1.29 -28.06
CA HIS A 63 -18.51 2.17 -28.14
C HIS A 63 -19.82 1.38 -28.28
N TRP A 64 -19.83 0.28 -29.02
CA TRP A 64 -21.00 -0.61 -29.06
C TRP A 64 -21.34 -1.16 -27.67
N ALA A 65 -20.34 -1.64 -26.91
CA ALA A 65 -20.54 -2.17 -25.57
C ALA A 65 -21.11 -1.10 -24.63
N CYS A 66 -20.53 0.11 -24.63
CA CYS A 66 -21.03 1.25 -23.85
C CYS A 66 -22.47 1.62 -24.26
N SER A 67 -22.75 1.71 -25.56
CA SER A 67 -24.11 2.00 -26.06
C SER A 67 -25.10 0.88 -25.72
N LYS A 68 -24.66 -0.38 -25.66
CA LYS A 68 -25.52 -1.50 -25.30
C LYS A 68 -25.83 -1.49 -23.80
N LEU A 69 -24.87 -1.12 -22.96
CA LEU A 69 -25.02 -0.96 -21.52
C LEU A 69 -26.03 0.14 -21.16
N THR A 70 -25.98 1.29 -21.86
CA THR A 70 -26.91 2.41 -21.64
C THR A 70 -28.34 2.06 -22.06
N VAL A 71 -28.51 1.45 -23.24
CA VAL A 71 -29.83 1.16 -23.80
C VAL A 71 -30.52 -0.01 -23.08
N SER A 72 -29.76 -0.98 -22.58
CA SER A 72 -30.33 -2.25 -22.09
C SER A 72 -30.59 -2.27 -20.58
N SER A 73 -30.94 -1.14 -19.96
CA SER A 73 -31.12 -0.97 -18.48
C SER A 73 -32.00 -2.05 -17.82
N ALA A 74 -32.99 -2.58 -18.53
CA ALA A 74 -33.92 -3.60 -18.04
C ALA A 74 -33.42 -5.06 -18.11
N VAL A 75 -32.31 -5.33 -18.80
CA VAL A 75 -31.76 -6.69 -18.98
C VAL A 75 -30.91 -7.08 -17.77
N PRO A 76 -31.06 -8.30 -17.22
CA PRO A 76 -30.28 -8.75 -16.08
C PRO A 76 -28.78 -8.80 -16.39
N ASP A 77 -27.96 -8.50 -15.39
CA ASP A 77 -26.52 -8.31 -15.57
C ASP A 77 -25.80 -9.57 -16.10
N VAL A 78 -26.23 -10.77 -15.70
CA VAL A 78 -25.61 -12.03 -16.12
C VAL A 78 -25.77 -12.29 -17.61
N THR A 79 -26.97 -12.07 -18.17
CA THR A 79 -27.18 -12.27 -19.63
C THR A 79 -26.48 -11.18 -20.44
N LEU A 80 -26.41 -9.96 -19.90
CA LEU A 80 -25.66 -8.87 -20.53
C LEU A 80 -24.15 -9.17 -20.56
N LEU A 81 -23.61 -9.76 -19.48
CA LEU A 81 -22.24 -10.22 -19.42
C LEU A 81 -21.94 -11.25 -20.51
N GLU A 82 -22.76 -12.29 -20.67
CA GLU A 82 -22.57 -13.33 -21.70
C GLU A 82 -22.55 -12.73 -23.11
N ILE A 83 -23.51 -11.84 -23.41
CA ILE A 83 -23.58 -11.15 -24.71
C ILE A 83 -22.32 -10.31 -24.94
N LEU A 84 -21.84 -9.60 -23.92
CA LEU A 84 -20.62 -8.79 -24.01
C LEU A 84 -19.40 -9.69 -24.22
N LEU A 85 -19.22 -10.72 -23.41
CA LEU A 85 -18.08 -11.63 -23.49
C LEU A 85 -18.00 -12.33 -24.85
N ASP A 86 -19.11 -12.79 -25.40
CA ASP A 86 -19.12 -13.45 -26.71
C ASP A 86 -18.73 -12.51 -27.86
N LYS A 87 -19.03 -11.21 -27.75
CA LYS A 87 -18.63 -10.23 -28.75
C LYS A 87 -17.24 -9.66 -28.51
N LEU A 88 -16.80 -9.56 -27.26
CA LEU A 88 -15.48 -9.06 -26.89
C LEU A 88 -14.37 -10.10 -27.18
N LYS A 89 -14.66 -11.40 -27.05
CA LYS A 89 -13.75 -12.50 -27.41
C LYS A 89 -13.30 -12.46 -28.89
N LEU A 90 -14.09 -11.83 -29.77
CA LEU A 90 -13.77 -11.72 -31.19
C LEU A 90 -12.52 -10.85 -31.45
N CYS A 91 -12.08 -10.06 -30.47
CA CYS A 91 -10.88 -9.23 -30.60
C CYS A 91 -9.90 -9.53 -29.46
N ARG A 92 -8.70 -9.98 -29.84
CA ARG A 92 -7.65 -10.42 -28.92
C ARG A 92 -7.05 -9.31 -28.04
N SER A 93 -7.30 -8.04 -28.33
CA SER A 93 -6.62 -6.89 -27.70
C SER A 93 -7.56 -5.98 -26.91
N ILE A 94 -8.83 -6.34 -26.72
CA ILE A 94 -9.76 -5.46 -26.00
C ILE A 94 -9.43 -5.43 -24.51
N SER A 95 -9.39 -4.22 -23.96
CA SER A 95 -9.37 -3.99 -22.53
C SER A 95 -10.81 -3.92 -22.00
N TYR A 96 -11.20 -4.92 -21.23
CA TYR A 96 -12.48 -5.00 -20.50
C TYR A 96 -12.58 -3.89 -19.45
N ALA A 97 -11.43 -3.38 -18.99
CA ALA A 97 -11.37 -2.32 -17.99
C ALA A 97 -12.18 -1.06 -18.38
N ALA A 98 -12.11 -0.63 -19.64
CA ALA A 98 -12.86 0.55 -20.09
C ALA A 98 -14.38 0.32 -20.12
N VAL A 99 -14.80 -0.89 -20.52
CA VAL A 99 -16.23 -1.28 -20.56
C VAL A 99 -16.78 -1.40 -19.14
N ALA A 100 -16.01 -1.97 -18.23
CA ALA A 100 -16.37 -2.09 -16.82
C ALA A 100 -16.44 -0.73 -16.12
N ALA A 101 -15.52 0.20 -16.41
CA ALA A 101 -15.61 1.58 -15.91
C ALA A 101 -16.91 2.28 -16.36
N HIS A 102 -17.29 2.09 -17.63
CA HIS A 102 -18.55 2.63 -18.14
C HIS A 102 -19.78 1.93 -17.53
N ALA A 103 -19.70 0.62 -17.24
CA ALA A 103 -20.77 -0.10 -16.56
C ALA A 103 -21.01 0.43 -15.14
N ASP A 104 -19.93 0.75 -14.41
CA ASP A 104 -20.01 1.37 -13.07
C ASP A 104 -20.63 2.78 -13.13
N GLN A 105 -20.19 3.63 -14.07
CA GLN A 105 -20.79 4.95 -14.30
C GLN A 105 -22.28 4.87 -14.66
N SER A 106 -22.70 3.77 -15.28
CA SER A 106 -24.11 3.49 -15.60
C SER A 106 -24.90 2.93 -14.41
N GLY A 107 -24.30 2.83 -13.21
CA GLY A 107 -24.91 2.34 -11.99
C GLY A 107 -24.88 0.82 -11.80
N ARG A 108 -24.24 0.06 -12.70
CA ARG A 108 -24.20 -1.41 -12.67
C ARG A 108 -22.90 -1.94 -12.08
N ARG A 109 -22.69 -1.69 -10.78
CA ARG A 109 -21.49 -2.11 -10.04
C ARG A 109 -21.21 -3.62 -10.12
N LYS A 110 -22.25 -4.45 -9.98
CA LYS A 110 -22.11 -5.91 -10.02
C LYS A 110 -21.61 -6.40 -11.39
N LEU A 111 -22.15 -5.84 -12.47
CA LEU A 111 -21.67 -6.13 -13.82
C LEU A 111 -20.24 -5.66 -14.04
N ALA A 112 -19.89 -4.47 -13.53
CA ALA A 112 -18.54 -3.96 -13.61
C ALA A 112 -17.55 -4.90 -12.93
N ALA A 113 -17.83 -5.35 -11.70
CA ALA A 113 -17.00 -6.30 -10.96
C ALA A 113 -16.80 -7.61 -11.73
N MET A 114 -17.87 -8.21 -12.27
CA MET A 114 -17.77 -9.44 -13.07
C MET A 114 -16.94 -9.24 -14.35
N LEU A 115 -17.06 -8.09 -15.03
CA LEU A 115 -16.24 -7.79 -16.21
C LEU A 115 -14.76 -7.61 -15.86
N VAL A 116 -14.45 -7.08 -14.68
CA VAL A 116 -13.07 -6.88 -14.22
C VAL A 116 -12.34 -8.20 -14.00
N GLU A 117 -13.03 -9.26 -13.59
CA GLU A 117 -12.44 -10.60 -13.43
C GLU A 117 -11.87 -11.17 -14.74
N HIS A 118 -12.38 -10.71 -15.89
CA HIS A 118 -11.92 -11.12 -17.21
C HIS A 118 -10.76 -10.27 -17.76
N GLU A 119 -10.35 -9.19 -17.08
CA GLU A 119 -9.17 -8.41 -17.51
C GLU A 119 -7.88 -9.16 -17.14
N PRO A 120 -7.02 -9.51 -18.13
CA PRO A 120 -5.80 -10.27 -17.87
C PRO A 120 -4.69 -9.42 -17.21
N LEU A 121 -4.77 -8.08 -17.32
CA LEU A 121 -3.74 -7.16 -16.86
C LEU A 121 -4.10 -6.62 -15.47
N SER A 122 -3.42 -7.11 -14.43
CA SER A 122 -3.62 -6.64 -13.04
C SER A 122 -3.40 -5.14 -12.88
N SER A 123 -2.50 -4.54 -13.66
CA SER A 123 -2.21 -3.09 -13.64
C SER A 123 -3.38 -2.22 -14.08
N LYS A 124 -4.31 -2.76 -14.88
CA LYS A 124 -5.58 -2.09 -15.25
C LYS A 124 -6.73 -2.53 -14.36
N GLN A 125 -6.70 -3.79 -13.94
CA GLN A 125 -7.70 -4.40 -13.08
C GLN A 125 -7.79 -3.71 -11.71
N VAL A 126 -6.65 -3.54 -11.04
CA VAL A 126 -6.60 -3.03 -9.66
C VAL A 126 -7.09 -1.58 -9.56
N PRO A 127 -6.62 -0.61 -10.37
CA PRO A 127 -7.14 0.77 -10.31
C PRO A 127 -8.65 0.84 -10.58
N LEU A 128 -9.17 -0.04 -11.43
CA LEU A 128 -10.58 -0.09 -11.72
C LEU A 128 -11.41 -0.62 -10.54
N LEU A 129 -10.97 -1.70 -9.88
CA LEU A 129 -11.63 -2.20 -8.67
C LEU A 129 -11.70 -1.12 -7.58
N LEU A 130 -10.63 -0.33 -7.42
CA LEU A 130 -10.61 0.81 -6.51
C LEU A 130 -11.61 1.90 -6.91
N GLY A 131 -11.80 2.13 -8.21
CA GLY A 131 -12.82 3.06 -8.73
C GLY A 131 -14.24 2.61 -8.42
N ILE A 132 -14.53 1.32 -8.56
CA ILE A 132 -15.84 0.71 -8.27
C ILE A 132 -16.13 0.67 -6.75
N GLY A 133 -15.08 0.77 -5.92
CA GLY A 133 -15.17 0.72 -4.46
C GLY A 133 -14.96 -0.68 -3.86
N GLU A 134 -14.55 -1.66 -4.68
CA GLU A 134 -14.28 -3.04 -4.28
C GLU A 134 -12.84 -3.19 -3.76
N GLU A 135 -12.52 -2.50 -2.66
CA GLU A 135 -11.16 -2.38 -2.13
C GLU A 135 -10.58 -3.71 -1.62
N ASP A 136 -11.38 -4.58 -1.02
CA ASP A 136 -10.96 -5.90 -0.55
C ASP A 136 -10.53 -6.82 -1.70
N THR A 137 -11.29 -6.82 -2.79
CA THR A 137 -10.94 -7.59 -3.99
C THR A 137 -9.73 -6.97 -4.67
N ALA A 138 -9.65 -5.63 -4.73
CA ALA A 138 -8.49 -4.90 -5.27
C ALA A 138 -7.20 -5.27 -4.54
N LEU A 139 -7.22 -5.32 -3.20
CA LEU A 139 -6.05 -5.69 -2.40
C LEU A 139 -5.65 -7.15 -2.65
N THR A 140 -6.64 -8.05 -2.74
CA THR A 140 -6.39 -9.47 -3.03
C THR A 140 -5.76 -9.66 -4.41
N LYS A 141 -6.30 -9.00 -5.44
CA LYS A 141 -5.74 -9.03 -6.81
C LYS A 141 -4.38 -8.36 -6.91
N ALA A 142 -4.13 -7.28 -6.17
CA ALA A 142 -2.81 -6.68 -6.08
C ALA A 142 -1.80 -7.66 -5.46
N THR A 143 -2.16 -8.35 -4.38
CA THR A 143 -1.26 -9.35 -3.77
C THR A 143 -1.01 -10.57 -4.67
N GLU A 144 -2.03 -11.02 -5.41
CA GLU A 144 -1.88 -12.11 -6.39
C GLU A 144 -0.98 -11.72 -7.58
N SER A 145 -0.98 -10.45 -7.96
CA SER A 145 -0.16 -9.95 -9.08
C SER A 145 1.35 -9.96 -8.78
N GLY A 146 1.74 -9.97 -7.50
CA GLY A 146 3.14 -9.88 -7.08
C GLY A 146 3.79 -8.51 -7.29
N ASP A 147 3.06 -7.53 -7.84
CA ASP A 147 3.56 -6.17 -8.05
C ASP A 147 3.42 -5.35 -6.76
N THR A 148 4.56 -4.99 -6.17
CA THR A 148 4.61 -4.21 -4.93
C THR A 148 4.02 -2.82 -5.09
N ASP A 149 4.13 -2.22 -6.27
CA ASP A 149 3.64 -0.86 -6.53
C ASP A 149 2.11 -0.85 -6.56
N LEU A 150 1.50 -1.89 -7.15
CA LEU A 150 0.04 -2.07 -7.11
C LEU A 150 -0.47 -2.29 -5.69
N VAL A 151 0.26 -3.05 -4.86
CA VAL A 151 -0.12 -3.22 -3.45
C VAL A 151 -0.05 -1.88 -2.71
N TYR A 152 1.02 -1.10 -2.89
CA TYR A 152 1.13 0.24 -2.29
C TYR A 152 0.04 1.20 -2.78
N LEU A 153 -0.31 1.15 -4.07
CA LEU A 153 -1.39 1.94 -4.64
C LEU A 153 -2.72 1.67 -3.92
N VAL A 154 -3.06 0.40 -3.70
CA VAL A 154 -4.27 0.01 -2.94
C VAL A 154 -4.18 0.46 -1.48
N LEU A 155 -3.06 0.19 -0.81
CA LEU A 155 -2.88 0.56 0.59
C LEU A 155 -3.03 2.06 0.82
N PHE A 156 -2.42 2.89 -0.03
CA PHE A 156 -2.51 4.35 0.10
C PHE A 156 -3.91 4.88 -0.25
N HIS A 157 -4.58 4.26 -1.22
CA HIS A 157 -5.96 4.61 -1.54
C HIS A 157 -6.90 4.36 -0.36
N ILE A 158 -6.84 3.16 0.23
CA ILE A 158 -7.64 2.80 1.41
C ILE A 158 -7.30 3.71 2.59
N TRP A 159 -6.01 3.98 2.83
CA TRP A 159 -5.57 4.85 3.92
C TRP A 159 -6.14 6.27 3.81
N GLN A 160 -6.31 6.81 2.61
CA GLN A 160 -6.89 8.14 2.43
C GLN A 160 -8.41 8.16 2.63
N LYS A 161 -9.11 7.07 2.29
CA LYS A 161 -10.59 7.02 2.28
C LYS A 161 -11.22 6.44 3.54
N ARG A 162 -10.52 5.54 4.23
CA ARG A 162 -11.07 4.73 5.33
C ARG A 162 -10.37 5.02 6.65
N PRO A 163 -11.04 4.77 7.79
CA PRO A 163 -10.39 4.87 9.09
C PRO A 163 -9.28 3.82 9.23
N ALA A 164 -8.26 4.15 10.03
CA ALA A 164 -7.08 3.32 10.23
C ALA A 164 -7.39 1.89 10.69
N LEU A 165 -8.38 1.71 11.57
CA LEU A 165 -8.76 0.40 12.09
C LEU A 165 -9.30 -0.55 11.01
N GLU A 166 -10.07 -0.04 10.04
CA GLU A 166 -10.53 -0.85 8.91
C GLU A 166 -9.37 -1.29 8.02
N LEU A 167 -8.42 -0.38 7.77
CA LEU A 167 -7.19 -0.70 7.05
C LEU A 167 -6.40 -1.78 7.79
N PHE A 168 -6.25 -1.68 9.10
CA PHE A 168 -5.51 -2.67 9.91
C PHE A 168 -6.15 -4.06 9.83
N GLY A 169 -7.46 -4.15 9.94
CA GLY A 169 -8.19 -5.41 9.77
C GLY A 169 -7.98 -6.03 8.38
N MET A 170 -8.08 -5.22 7.32
CA MET A 170 -7.87 -5.67 5.94
C MET A 170 -6.43 -6.15 5.68
N ILE A 171 -5.44 -5.45 6.25
CA ILE A 171 -4.02 -5.77 6.11
C ILE A 171 -3.67 -7.03 6.90
N GLN A 172 -4.20 -7.19 8.12
CA GLN A 172 -3.87 -8.32 9.00
C GLN A 172 -4.23 -9.67 8.36
N ALA A 173 -5.33 -9.74 7.61
CA ALA A 173 -5.74 -10.93 6.88
C ALA A 173 -4.78 -11.33 5.75
N ARG A 174 -3.90 -10.43 5.29
CA ARG A 174 -3.10 -10.58 4.07
C ARG A 174 -1.61 -10.35 4.36
N PRO A 175 -0.78 -11.40 4.50
CA PRO A 175 0.59 -11.28 5.01
C PRO A 175 1.49 -10.42 4.12
N ILE A 176 1.37 -10.52 2.79
CA ILE A 176 2.19 -9.72 1.85
C ILE A 176 1.90 -8.22 2.02
N ALA A 177 0.62 -7.85 2.09
CA ALA A 177 0.21 -6.46 2.30
C ALA A 177 0.68 -5.94 3.66
N ARG A 178 0.59 -6.78 4.71
CA ARG A 178 1.08 -6.49 6.05
C ARG A 178 2.57 -6.20 6.07
N ASP A 179 3.37 -7.07 5.48
CA ASP A 179 4.82 -6.94 5.56
C ASP A 179 5.31 -5.71 4.76
N LEU A 180 4.66 -5.42 3.62
CA LEU A 180 4.90 -4.19 2.85
C LEU A 180 4.50 -2.92 3.61
N PHE A 181 3.35 -2.95 4.31
CA PHE A 181 2.91 -1.86 5.16
C PHE A 181 3.88 -1.62 6.34
N ILE A 182 4.30 -2.69 7.04
CA ILE A 182 5.28 -2.60 8.13
C ILE A 182 6.59 -2.00 7.62
N ARG A 183 7.07 -2.45 6.45
CA ARG A 183 8.30 -1.94 5.86
C ARG A 183 8.22 -0.45 5.55
N TYR A 184 7.11 -0.01 4.96
CA TYR A 184 6.87 1.40 4.67
C TYR A 184 6.75 2.24 5.96
N ALA A 185 5.96 1.79 6.93
CA ALA A 185 5.70 2.51 8.16
C ALA A 185 6.97 2.67 9.02
N ARG A 186 7.88 1.68 9.01
CA ARG A 186 9.20 1.76 9.68
C ARG A 186 10.08 2.91 9.17
N CYS A 187 9.92 3.32 7.91
CA CYS A 187 10.72 4.38 7.29
C CYS A 187 10.08 5.76 7.42
N TYR A 188 8.75 5.84 7.29
CA TYR A 188 8.08 7.14 7.12
C TYR A 188 7.09 7.50 8.23
N LYS A 189 6.43 6.53 8.87
CA LYS A 189 5.34 6.79 9.83
C LYS A 189 5.36 5.85 11.02
N HIS A 190 6.22 6.18 11.99
CA HIS A 190 6.47 5.34 13.15
C HIS A 190 5.31 5.28 14.15
N GLU A 191 4.56 6.38 14.35
CA GLU A 191 3.40 6.40 15.26
C GLU A 191 2.29 5.45 14.79
N PHE A 192 1.99 5.48 13.50
CA PHE A 192 0.95 4.65 12.90
C PHE A 192 1.27 3.14 12.98
N LEU A 193 2.56 2.81 13.00
CA LEU A 193 3.01 1.43 13.20
C LEU A 193 2.75 0.95 14.64
N LYS A 194 2.86 1.83 15.64
CA LYS A 194 2.51 1.50 17.02
C LYS A 194 1.01 1.24 17.15
N ASP A 195 0.19 2.10 16.56
CA ASP A 195 -1.27 1.91 16.56
C ASP A 195 -1.67 0.58 15.92
N PHE A 196 -1.01 0.22 14.81
CA PHE A 196 -1.20 -1.09 14.17
C PHE A 196 -0.85 -2.25 15.11
N PHE A 197 0.33 -2.24 15.74
CA PHE A 197 0.74 -3.32 16.63
C PHE A 197 -0.10 -3.38 17.92
N LEU A 198 -0.53 -2.24 18.45
CA LEU A 198 -1.48 -2.19 19.58
C LEU A 198 -2.84 -2.79 19.19
N SER A 199 -3.35 -2.48 18.00
CA SER A 199 -4.64 -3.01 17.52
C SER A 199 -4.61 -4.52 17.27
N THR A 200 -3.45 -5.08 16.93
CA THR A 200 -3.26 -6.51 16.66
C THR A 200 -2.83 -7.30 17.89
N GLY A 201 -2.59 -6.65 19.03
CA GLY A 201 -2.12 -7.28 20.27
C GLY A 201 -0.64 -7.67 20.26
N GLN A 202 0.14 -7.19 19.29
CA GLN A 202 1.58 -7.44 19.18
C GLN A 202 2.37 -6.46 20.07
N LEU A 203 2.25 -6.63 21.38
CA LEU A 203 2.80 -5.70 22.38
C LEU A 203 4.35 -5.67 22.36
N HIS A 204 4.98 -6.80 22.07
CA HIS A 204 6.44 -6.89 21.98
C HIS A 204 7.01 -6.02 20.86
N ASP A 205 6.36 -5.98 19.70
CA ASP A 205 6.78 -5.12 18.59
C ASP A 205 6.67 -3.64 18.95
N VAL A 206 5.62 -3.24 19.67
CA VAL A 206 5.50 -1.87 20.22
C VAL A 206 6.64 -1.58 21.19
N ALA A 207 6.98 -2.52 22.07
CA ALA A 207 8.06 -2.36 23.03
C ALA A 207 9.43 -2.19 22.34
N TYR A 208 9.71 -2.97 21.29
CA TYR A 208 10.92 -2.79 20.47
C TYR A 208 10.97 -1.44 19.75
N LEU A 209 9.83 -0.94 19.26
CA LEU A 209 9.74 0.38 18.65
C LEU A 209 10.04 1.49 19.67
N LEU A 210 9.41 1.45 20.86
CA LEU A 210 9.69 2.39 21.95
C LEU A 210 11.14 2.33 22.41
N TRP A 211 11.73 1.13 22.46
CA TRP A 211 13.13 0.94 22.76
C TRP A 211 14.03 1.63 21.72
N LYS A 212 13.74 1.45 20.43
CA LYS A 212 14.48 2.10 19.35
C LYS A 212 14.37 3.62 19.42
N GLU A 213 13.19 4.16 19.68
CA GLU A 213 12.99 5.61 19.89
C GLU A 213 13.80 6.14 21.08
N SER A 214 13.88 5.37 22.16
CA SER A 214 14.70 5.74 23.32
C SER A 214 16.19 5.91 22.95
N TRP A 215 16.67 5.12 21.98
CA TRP A 215 18.04 5.20 21.48
C TRP A 215 18.24 6.37 20.50
N GLU A 216 17.24 6.68 19.67
CA GLU A 216 17.27 7.85 18.80
C GLU A 216 17.33 9.16 19.62
N LEU A 217 16.60 9.21 20.74
CA LEU A 217 16.72 10.34 21.70
C LEU A 217 18.11 10.47 22.30
N ALA A 218 18.85 9.36 22.50
CA ALA A 218 20.21 9.37 23.01
C ALA A 218 21.22 9.95 22.01
N LYS A 219 21.00 9.71 20.71
CA LYS A 219 21.88 10.23 19.63
C LYS A 219 21.74 11.74 19.40
N ASN A 220 20.66 12.36 19.87
CA ASN A 220 20.47 13.79 19.71
C ASN A 220 21.55 14.58 20.48
N PRO A 221 22.34 15.45 19.82
CA PRO A 221 23.43 16.19 20.47
C PRO A 221 22.99 17.06 21.66
N MET A 222 21.71 17.48 21.71
CA MET A 222 21.13 18.23 22.84
C MET A 222 20.78 17.35 24.06
N ALA A 223 20.74 16.02 23.91
CA ALA A 223 20.57 15.09 25.02
C ALA A 223 21.90 14.75 25.71
N SER A 224 23.03 15.06 25.06
CA SER A 224 24.36 14.85 25.60
C SER A 224 24.73 16.02 26.52
N ARG A 225 24.93 15.69 27.81
CA ARG A 225 25.57 16.47 28.89
C ARG A 225 24.59 17.10 29.88
N GLY A 226 24.27 16.34 30.93
CA GLY A 226 23.69 16.84 32.18
C GLY A 226 22.24 17.36 32.10
N SER A 227 21.53 17.08 31.01
CA SER A 227 20.21 17.65 30.74
C SER A 227 19.07 16.77 31.29
N PRO A 228 17.91 17.33 31.69
CA PRO A 228 16.71 16.59 32.11
C PRO A 228 16.14 15.60 31.06
N LEU A 229 16.70 15.57 29.85
CA LEU A 229 16.34 14.68 28.74
C LEU A 229 16.57 13.18 29.01
N HIS A 230 17.31 12.80 30.05
CA HIS A 230 17.33 11.40 30.50
C HIS A 230 15.97 10.94 31.02
N THR A 231 15.16 11.85 31.59
CA THR A 231 13.84 11.52 32.16
C THR A 231 12.84 11.03 31.10
N PRO A 232 12.66 11.71 29.94
CA PRO A 232 11.88 11.18 28.82
C PRO A 232 12.36 9.81 28.31
N ARG A 233 13.67 9.62 28.19
CA ARG A 233 14.25 8.34 27.72
C ARG A 233 13.96 7.20 28.68
N MET A 234 14.17 7.41 29.98
CA MET A 234 13.86 6.42 31.02
C MET A 234 12.37 6.06 31.03
N LYS A 235 11.47 7.04 30.89
CA LYS A 235 10.03 6.80 30.78
C LYS A 235 9.65 5.92 29.59
N LEU A 236 10.32 6.08 28.44
CA LEU A 236 10.10 5.21 27.27
C LEU A 236 10.56 3.77 27.53
N ILE A 237 11.72 3.62 28.18
CA ILE A 237 12.26 2.30 28.55
C ILE A 237 11.34 1.61 29.57
N GLU A 238 10.85 2.32 30.58
CA GLU A 238 9.89 1.80 31.56
C GLU A 238 8.57 1.39 30.88
N LYS A 239 8.07 2.18 29.91
CA LYS A 239 6.92 1.78 29.11
C LYS A 239 7.18 0.51 28.29
N ALA A 240 8.35 0.39 27.66
CA ALA A 240 8.74 -0.81 26.93
C ALA A 240 8.83 -2.03 27.87
N GLN A 241 9.41 -1.85 29.06
CA GLN A 241 9.49 -2.88 30.11
C GLN A 241 8.10 -3.39 30.52
N ASN A 242 7.16 -2.47 30.76
CA ASN A 242 5.78 -2.84 31.12
C ASN A 242 5.11 -3.66 30.01
N LEU A 243 5.27 -3.26 28.74
CA LEU A 243 4.72 -3.99 27.60
C LEU A 243 5.36 -5.38 27.43
N PHE A 244 6.68 -5.52 27.66
CA PHE A 244 7.32 -6.84 27.66
C PHE A 244 6.85 -7.71 28.84
N ALA A 245 6.54 -7.12 29.99
CA ALA A 245 6.06 -7.84 31.18
C ALA A 245 4.66 -8.44 30.99
N GLU A 246 3.85 -7.90 30.09
CA GLU A 246 2.53 -8.45 29.76
C GLU A 246 2.61 -9.83 29.08
N THR A 247 3.76 -10.19 28.49
CA THR A 247 3.93 -11.45 27.77
C THR A 247 4.96 -12.36 28.47
N LYS A 248 4.59 -13.63 28.74
CA LYS A 248 5.48 -14.59 29.40
C LYS A 248 6.71 -15.00 28.57
N GLU A 249 6.68 -14.78 27.27
CA GLU A 249 7.79 -15.11 26.37
C GLU A 249 8.95 -14.10 26.49
N HIS A 250 8.66 -12.86 26.84
CA HIS A 250 9.64 -11.75 26.87
C HIS A 250 10.12 -11.38 28.28
N VAL A 251 10.18 -12.36 29.19
CA VAL A 251 10.63 -12.15 30.58
C VAL A 251 12.08 -11.67 30.62
N PHE A 252 12.91 -12.13 29.68
CA PHE A 252 14.30 -11.70 29.60
C PHE A 252 14.40 -10.23 29.19
N GLU A 253 13.69 -9.82 28.14
CA GLU A 253 13.67 -8.47 27.60
C GLU A 253 13.07 -7.48 28.60
N SER A 254 12.05 -7.89 29.34
CA SER A 254 11.49 -7.10 30.45
C SER A 254 12.53 -6.85 31.54
N LYS A 255 13.24 -7.89 32.01
CA LYS A 255 14.30 -7.75 33.01
C LYS A 255 15.47 -6.92 32.50
N ALA A 256 15.89 -7.15 31.25
CA ALA A 256 16.97 -6.39 30.63
C ALA A 256 16.61 -4.89 30.49
N ALA A 257 15.36 -4.57 30.13
CA ALA A 257 14.88 -3.20 30.08
C ALA A 257 14.84 -2.54 31.47
N GLU A 258 14.41 -3.28 32.49
CA GLU A 258 14.41 -2.81 33.89
C GLU A 258 15.84 -2.52 34.38
N GLU A 259 16.77 -3.44 34.13
CA GLU A 259 18.19 -3.29 34.47
C GLU A 259 18.81 -2.10 33.72
N HIS A 260 18.48 -1.91 32.44
CA HIS A 260 18.96 -0.77 31.67
C HIS A 260 18.44 0.57 32.21
N ALA A 261 17.14 0.67 32.55
CA ALA A 261 16.57 1.86 33.17
C ALA A 261 17.20 2.14 34.55
N ARG A 262 17.50 1.10 35.33
CA ARG A 262 18.19 1.23 36.62
C ARG A 262 19.64 1.71 36.45
N LEU A 263 20.35 1.19 35.44
CA LEU A 263 21.72 1.61 35.13
C LEU A 263 21.77 3.08 34.74
N LEU A 264 20.89 3.52 33.84
CA LEU A 264 20.82 4.91 33.43
C LEU A 264 20.52 5.87 34.59
N ARG A 265 19.64 5.47 35.53
CA ARG A 265 19.39 6.26 36.75
C ARG A 265 20.64 6.41 37.60
N MET A 266 21.34 5.31 37.88
CA MET A 266 22.58 5.35 38.66
C MET A 266 23.69 6.12 37.95
N GLN A 267 23.84 5.95 36.63
CA GLN A 267 24.80 6.71 35.84
C GLN A 267 24.50 8.21 35.92
N HIS A 268 23.24 8.61 35.77
CA HIS A 268 22.85 10.02 35.90
C HIS A 268 23.13 10.57 37.30
N GLU A 269 22.82 9.84 38.37
CA GLU A 269 23.18 10.21 39.75
C GLU A 269 24.70 10.36 39.93
N LEU A 270 25.50 9.50 39.30
CA LEU A 270 26.96 9.57 39.32
C LEU A 270 27.50 10.76 38.53
N GLU A 271 26.88 11.15 37.43
CA GLU A 271 27.27 12.37 36.69
C GLU A 271 26.96 13.64 37.49
N VAL A 272 25.80 13.70 38.14
CA VAL A 272 25.45 14.82 39.05
C VAL A 272 26.39 14.86 40.26
N SER A 273 26.53 13.68 40.88
CA SER A 273 27.67 13.15 41.62
C SER A 273 29.01 13.86 41.51
N THR A 274 29.63 13.54 40.39
CA THR A 274 31.04 13.77 40.08
C THR A 274 31.23 15.03 39.23
N LYS A 275 30.13 15.62 38.74
CA LYS A 275 30.10 16.70 37.76
C LYS A 275 30.84 16.35 36.46
N GLN A 276 30.94 15.06 36.13
CA GLN A 276 31.62 14.56 34.94
C GLN A 276 30.63 13.79 34.05
N PRO A 277 30.45 14.20 32.78
CA PRO A 277 29.53 13.55 31.84
C PRO A 277 30.23 12.36 31.12
N ILE A 278 30.62 11.34 31.88
CA ILE A 278 31.40 10.19 31.38
C ILE A 278 30.64 8.86 31.59
N PHE A 279 29.64 8.85 32.46
CA PHE A 279 29.04 7.61 32.93
C PHE A 279 27.86 7.15 32.08
N VAL A 280 27.05 8.07 31.55
CA VAL A 280 25.84 7.69 30.80
C VAL A 280 26.19 6.96 29.51
N ASP A 281 25.40 5.93 29.20
CA ASP A 281 25.53 5.05 28.02
C ASP A 281 26.78 4.16 28.00
N SER A 282 27.60 4.19 29.06
CA SER A 282 28.66 3.21 29.25
C SER A 282 28.10 1.85 29.67
N SER A 283 28.84 0.77 29.38
CA SER A 283 28.49 -0.57 29.86
C SER A 283 28.61 -0.65 31.39
N ILE A 284 27.98 -1.65 32.02
CA ILE A 284 28.10 -1.88 33.48
C ILE A 284 29.59 -1.99 33.89
N SER A 285 30.38 -2.75 33.12
CA SER A 285 31.82 -2.93 33.37
C SER A 285 32.60 -1.63 33.22
N ASP A 286 32.29 -0.83 32.20
CA ASP A 286 32.94 0.48 31.99
C ASP A 286 32.53 1.49 33.07
N THR A 287 31.27 1.46 33.53
CA THR A 287 30.79 2.27 34.66
C THR A 287 31.58 1.92 35.93
N ILE A 288 31.77 0.63 36.20
CA ILE A 288 32.56 0.18 37.37
C ILE A 288 34.02 0.61 37.23
N ARG A 289 34.62 0.41 36.05
CA ARG A 289 36.02 0.79 35.77
C ARG A 289 36.23 2.30 35.94
N THR A 290 35.35 3.12 35.37
CA THR A 290 35.39 4.59 35.51
C THR A 290 35.19 5.04 36.96
N CYS A 291 34.28 4.42 37.72
CA CYS A 291 34.15 4.69 39.15
C CYS A 291 35.43 4.39 39.94
N ILE A 292 36.12 3.28 39.63
CA ILE A 292 37.39 2.91 40.27
C ILE A 292 38.50 3.89 39.92
N VAL A 293 38.62 4.27 38.64
CA VAL A 293 39.62 5.24 38.17
C VAL A 293 39.42 6.62 38.82
N LEU A 294 38.18 7.02 39.04
CA LEU A 294 37.83 8.27 39.72
C LEU A 294 37.93 8.18 41.26
N GLY A 295 38.38 7.06 41.82
CA GLY A 295 38.55 6.84 43.26
C GLY A 295 37.25 6.62 44.04
N ASN A 296 36.10 6.48 43.36
CA ASN A 296 34.80 6.29 43.99
C ASN A 296 34.48 4.80 44.17
N HIS A 297 35.27 4.13 45.01
CA HIS A 297 35.15 2.69 45.25
C HIS A 297 33.79 2.27 45.84
N ARG A 298 33.13 3.15 46.60
CA ARG A 298 31.80 2.89 47.16
C ARG A 298 30.73 2.81 46.07
N ALA A 299 30.78 3.70 45.09
CA ALA A 299 29.87 3.65 43.94
C ALA A 299 30.11 2.40 43.07
N ALA A 300 31.37 2.05 42.83
CA ALA A 300 31.73 0.84 42.10
C ALA A 300 31.19 -0.43 42.77
N LEU A 301 31.30 -0.53 44.11
CA LEU A 301 30.77 -1.66 44.85
C LEU A 301 29.23 -1.74 44.78
N ARG A 302 28.55 -0.58 44.87
CA ARG A 302 27.08 -0.50 44.72
C ARG A 302 26.62 -1.02 43.36
N VAL A 303 27.23 -0.56 42.27
CA VAL A 303 26.89 -1.01 40.91
C VAL A 303 27.12 -2.52 40.77
N LYS A 304 28.23 -3.05 41.29
CA LYS A 304 28.55 -4.47 41.27
C LYS A 304 27.51 -5.32 42.02
N THR A 305 27.11 -4.90 43.22
CA THR A 305 26.10 -5.63 44.02
C THR A 305 24.72 -5.60 43.38
N GLU A 306 24.35 -4.45 42.80
CA GLU A 306 23.03 -4.24 42.21
C GLU A 306 22.79 -5.11 40.96
N PHE A 307 23.81 -5.23 40.09
CA PHE A 307 23.73 -6.02 38.85
C PHE A 307 24.30 -7.43 38.97
N LYS A 308 24.70 -7.87 40.18
CA LYS A 308 25.23 -9.21 40.45
C LYS A 308 26.34 -9.63 39.46
N VAL A 309 27.25 -8.70 39.16
CA VAL A 309 28.33 -8.91 38.21
C VAL A 309 29.30 -9.96 38.77
N LYS A 310 29.59 -11.02 37.99
CA LYS A 310 30.53 -12.09 38.39
C LYS A 310 31.95 -11.54 38.54
N ASP A 311 32.69 -12.00 39.55
CA ASP A 311 34.04 -11.51 39.85
C ASP A 311 35.03 -11.70 38.68
N GLU A 312 34.90 -12.77 37.91
CA GLU A 312 35.75 -13.06 36.73
C GLU A 312 35.61 -12.03 35.60
N SER A 313 34.48 -11.30 35.54
CA SER A 313 34.23 -10.31 34.49
C SER A 313 34.84 -8.93 34.75
N LEU A 314 35.42 -8.72 35.95
CA LEU A 314 36.00 -7.46 36.39
C LEU A 314 37.53 -7.42 36.27
N THR A 315 38.18 -8.55 35.97
CA THR A 315 39.63 -8.71 35.95
C THR A 315 40.28 -8.58 34.57
N ASN A 316 39.50 -8.26 33.53
CA ASN A 316 39.99 -8.01 32.15
C ASN A 316 39.81 -6.55 31.73
#